data_AF-F3FW03-F1
#
_entry.id   AF-F3FW03-F1
#
_cell.length_a   1.000
_cell.length_b   1.000
_cell.length_c   1.000
_cell.angle_alpha   90.00
_cell.angle_beta   90.00
_cell.angle_gamma   90.00
#
_symmetry.space_group_name_H-M   'P 1'
#
loop_
_entity.id
_entity.type
_entity.pdbx_description
1 polymer ?
#
loop_
_entity_poly.entity_id
_entity_poly.type
_entity_poly.pdbx_seq_one_letter_code
_entity_poly.pdbx_strand_id
1 'polypeptide(L)'
;IAVPEVEPLEEGGVIAMVGPAGMGKTTTLAKLAARYVLKYGPQNIALVSMDSFRIGAQEQLKTLGRILNVPVTHIDPGQSLVQALEPLLRKRVVLIDTAGLQASDPA
;
A
#
# COMPACT_ATOMS: atom_id res chain seq x y z
N ILE A 1 21.99 -11.59 -3.42
CA ILE A 1 20.57 -11.18 -3.25
C ILE A 1 19.74 -12.25 -3.92
N ALA A 2 18.90 -12.97 -3.18
CA ALA A 2 17.98 -13.92 -3.78
C ALA A 2 16.84 -13.14 -4.44
N VAL A 3 16.52 -13.49 -5.69
CA VAL A 3 15.38 -12.93 -6.42
C VAL A 3 14.30 -14.02 -6.42
N PRO A 4 13.07 -13.71 -6.01
CA PRO A 4 12.00 -14.71 -6.02
C PRO A 4 11.70 -15.15 -7.46
N GLU A 5 11.37 -16.43 -7.66
CA GLU A 5 11.02 -16.97 -8.98
C GLU A 5 9.73 -16.36 -9.54
N VAL A 6 8.80 -16.00 -8.64
CA VAL A 6 7.55 -15.30 -8.97
C VAL A 6 7.59 -13.91 -8.36
N GLU A 7 7.28 -12.90 -9.16
CA GLU A 7 7.19 -11.53 -8.67
C GLU A 7 5.98 -11.38 -7.72
N PRO A 8 6.11 -10.73 -6.56
CA PRO A 8 5.02 -10.65 -5.57
C PRO A 8 3.70 -10.06 -6.10
N LEU A 9 3.78 -9.13 -7.06
CA LEU A 9 2.60 -8.56 -7.72
C LEU A 9 1.90 -9.54 -8.67
N GLU A 10 2.64 -10.51 -9.19
CA GLU A 10 2.11 -11.58 -10.02
C GLU A 10 1.48 -12.67 -9.16
N GLU A 11 2.05 -12.97 -7.99
CA GLU A 11 1.46 -13.90 -7.01
C GLU A 11 0.14 -13.36 -6.44
N GLY A 12 0.10 -12.06 -6.12
CA GLY A 12 -1.03 -11.42 -5.47
C GLY A 12 -0.96 -11.48 -3.95
N GLY A 13 -2.01 -10.99 -3.28
CA GLY A 13 -2.12 -10.92 -1.84
C GLY A 13 -1.94 -9.52 -1.27
N VAL A 14 -1.63 -9.47 0.03
CA VAL A 14 -1.47 -8.23 0.81
C VAL A 14 0.02 -7.93 0.94
N ILE A 15 0.46 -6.78 0.40
CA ILE A 15 1.87 -6.39 0.34
C ILE A 15 2.04 -5.06 1.05
N ALA A 16 2.86 -5.04 2.10
CA ALA A 16 3.16 -3.83 2.86
C ALA A 16 4.55 -3.28 2.51
N MET A 17 4.64 -1.97 2.30
CA MET A 17 5.91 -1.28 2.19
C MET A 17 6.34 -0.84 3.58
N VAL A 18 7.40 -1.45 4.12
CA VAL A 18 7.93 -1.18 5.47
C VAL A 18 9.38 -0.70 5.39
N GLY A 19 9.76 0.22 6.27
CA GLY A 19 11.13 0.75 6.35
C GLY A 19 11.20 2.20 6.84
N PRO A 20 12.42 2.77 6.93
CA PRO A 20 12.65 4.10 7.51
C PRO A 20 11.88 5.24 6.80
N ALA A 21 11.71 6.35 7.50
CA ALA A 21 11.20 7.59 6.88
C ALA A 21 12.14 8.04 5.74
N GLY A 22 11.56 8.55 4.64
CA GLY A 22 12.33 9.06 3.48
C GLY A 22 12.88 8.02 2.50
N MET A 23 12.80 6.72 2.79
CA MET A 23 13.36 5.64 1.94
C MET A 23 12.58 5.38 0.63
N GLY A 24 11.44 6.07 0.41
CA GLY A 24 10.69 5.99 -0.85
C GLY A 24 9.57 4.93 -0.87
N LYS A 25 9.04 4.53 0.28
CA LYS A 25 7.93 3.56 0.41
C LYS A 25 6.69 3.96 -0.41
N THR A 26 6.13 5.14 -0.13
CA THR A 26 4.96 5.68 -0.84
C THR A 26 5.20 5.80 -2.35
N THR A 27 6.39 6.26 -2.75
CA THR A 27 6.77 6.37 -4.17
C THR A 27 6.89 5.01 -4.85
N THR A 28 7.43 4.02 -4.14
CA THR A 28 7.55 2.64 -4.65
C THR A 28 6.18 2.01 -4.78
N LEU A 29 5.33 2.12 -3.75
CA LEU A 29 3.93 1.68 -3.79
C LEU A 29 3.18 2.30 -4.98
N ALA A 30 3.37 3.58 -5.23
CA ALA A 30 2.75 4.27 -6.36
C ALA A 30 3.16 3.69 -7.72
N LYS A 31 4.46 3.41 -7.90
CA LYS A 31 4.99 2.80 -9.12
C LYS A 31 4.45 1.38 -9.31
N LEU A 32 4.40 0.60 -8.24
CA LEU A 32 3.87 -0.77 -8.26
C LEU A 32 2.38 -0.79 -8.59
N ALA A 33 1.59 0.10 -7.98
CA ALA A 33 0.18 0.26 -8.27
C ALA A 33 -0.06 0.63 -9.74
N ALA A 34 0.65 1.65 -10.24
CA ALA A 34 0.54 2.08 -11.63
C ALA A 34 0.90 0.94 -12.59
N ARG A 35 1.99 0.21 -12.34
CA ARG A 35 2.40 -0.93 -13.16
C ARG A 35 1.35 -2.04 -13.18
N TYR A 36 0.75 -2.36 -12.03
CA TYR A 36 -0.33 -3.34 -11.94
C TYR A 36 -1.56 -2.88 -12.72
N VAL A 37 -1.98 -1.63 -12.55
CA VAL A 37 -3.16 -1.05 -13.24
C VAL A 37 -2.96 -1.04 -14.75
N LEU A 38 -1.76 -0.69 -15.24
CA LEU A 38 -1.45 -0.71 -16.67
C LEU A 38 -1.53 -2.12 -17.26
N LYS A 39 -1.21 -3.15 -16.48
CA LYS A 39 -1.19 -4.55 -16.94
C LYS A 39 -2.54 -5.26 -16.79
N TYR A 40 -3.25 -5.01 -15.69
CA TYR A 40 -4.42 -5.80 -15.27
C TYR A 40 -5.69 -4.98 -15.06
N GLY A 41 -5.61 -3.65 -15.19
CA GLY A 41 -6.69 -2.73 -14.87
C GLY A 41 -6.85 -2.48 -13.37
N PRO A 42 -7.69 -1.50 -12.99
CA PRO A 42 -7.83 -1.05 -11.60
C PRO A 42 -8.73 -1.96 -10.73
N GLN A 43 -9.47 -2.87 -11.36
CA GLN A 43 -10.56 -3.61 -10.72
C GLN A 43 -10.08 -4.51 -9.57
N ASN A 44 -8.88 -5.07 -9.71
CA ASN A 44 -8.35 -6.12 -8.85
C ASN A 44 -7.23 -5.66 -7.92
N ILE A 45 -7.09 -4.34 -7.73
CA ILE A 45 -6.15 -3.73 -6.80
C ILE A 45 -6.87 -2.80 -5.82
N ALA A 46 -6.33 -2.67 -4.61
CA ALA A 46 -6.69 -1.64 -3.64
C ALA A 46 -5.44 -1.08 -2.96
N LEU A 47 -5.51 0.19 -2.56
CA LEU A 47 -4.48 0.86 -1.76
C LEU A 47 -4.97 1.04 -0.33
N VAL A 48 -4.06 0.92 0.62
CA VAL A 48 -4.34 1.12 2.05
C VAL A 48 -3.25 2.02 2.61
N SER A 49 -3.62 3.01 3.43
CA SER A 49 -2.67 3.81 4.22
C SER A 49 -2.84 3.51 5.69
N MET A 50 -1.73 3.22 6.36
CA MET A 50 -1.58 3.22 7.82
C MET A 50 -0.68 4.37 8.30
N ASP A 51 -0.29 5.29 7.41
CA ASP A 51 0.48 6.48 7.78
C ASP A 51 -0.47 7.58 8.29
N SER A 52 -0.76 7.53 9.59
CA SER A 52 -1.59 8.53 10.29
C SER A 52 -0.78 9.69 10.89
N PHE A 53 0.56 9.63 10.83
CA PHE A 53 1.44 10.61 11.51
C PHE A 53 1.93 11.73 10.59
N ARG A 54 2.06 11.46 9.29
CA ARG A 54 2.59 12.44 8.34
C ARG A 54 1.46 13.27 7.71
N ILE A 55 1.44 14.57 8.04
CA ILE A 55 0.51 15.54 7.46
C ILE A 55 0.60 15.48 5.92
N GLY A 56 -0.53 15.29 5.25
CA GLY A 56 -0.62 15.23 3.80
C GLY A 56 -0.34 13.86 3.16
N ALA A 57 0.16 12.86 3.91
CA ALA A 57 0.39 11.51 3.37
C ALA A 57 -0.90 10.86 2.84
N GLN A 58 -1.99 11.02 3.60
CA GLN A 58 -3.31 10.53 3.19
C GLN A 58 -3.78 11.17 1.89
N GLU A 59 -3.64 12.48 1.74
CA GLU A 59 -4.06 13.18 0.53
C GLU A 59 -3.21 12.83 -0.68
N GLN A 60 -1.91 12.56 -0.47
CA GLN A 60 -1.02 12.06 -1.52
C GLN A 60 -1.49 10.69 -2.03
N LEU A 61 -1.78 9.74 -1.13
CA LEU A 61 -2.24 8.41 -1.54
C LEU A 61 -3.65 8.44 -2.15
N LYS A 62 -4.56 9.27 -1.61
CA LYS A 62 -5.89 9.48 -2.21
C LYS A 62 -5.80 10.10 -3.60
N THR A 63 -4.90 11.05 -3.81
CA THR A 63 -4.68 11.65 -5.14
C THR A 63 -4.17 10.61 -6.12
N LEU A 64 -3.22 9.78 -5.70
CA LEU A 64 -2.76 8.65 -6.51
C LEU A 64 -3.89 7.68 -6.85
N GLY A 65 -4.69 7.26 -5.86
CA GLY A 65 -5.81 6.36 -6.09
C GLY A 65 -6.84 6.94 -7.07
N ARG A 66 -7.13 8.25 -6.97
CA ARG A 66 -7.97 8.97 -7.94
C ARG A 66 -7.39 8.93 -9.35
N ILE A 67 -6.08 9.20 -9.51
CA ILE A 67 -5.39 9.15 -10.81
C ILE A 67 -5.46 7.76 -11.43
N LEU A 68 -5.31 6.71 -10.62
CA LEU A 68 -5.30 5.31 -11.08
C LEU A 68 -6.70 4.66 -11.13
N ASN A 69 -7.74 5.36 -10.68
CA ASN A 69 -9.08 4.82 -10.45
C ASN A 69 -9.09 3.60 -9.51
N VAL A 70 -8.24 3.61 -8.47
CA VAL A 70 -8.07 2.55 -7.48
C VAL A 70 -8.62 3.01 -6.12
N PRO A 71 -9.43 2.19 -5.43
CA PRO A 71 -9.93 2.53 -4.10
C PRO A 71 -8.79 2.66 -3.09
N VAL A 72 -8.90 3.67 -2.21
CA VAL A 72 -7.94 3.91 -1.12
C VAL A 72 -8.67 3.85 0.22
N THR A 73 -8.21 2.97 1.11
CA THR A 73 -8.70 2.88 2.49
C THR A 73 -7.67 3.50 3.43
N HIS A 74 -8.10 4.38 4.33
CA HIS A 74 -7.27 4.83 5.45
C HIS A 74 -7.63 4.00 6.70
N ILE A 75 -6.61 3.58 7.44
CA ILE A 75 -6.79 2.89 8.71
C ILE A 75 -6.35 3.84 9.80
N ASP A 76 -7.28 4.21 10.69
CA ASP A 76 -6.99 5.09 11.80
C ASP A 76 -6.24 4.36 12.92
N PRO A 77 -5.44 5.07 13.74
CA PRO A 77 -4.79 4.48 14.90
C PRO A 77 -5.80 3.78 15.81
N GLY A 78 -5.53 2.52 16.16
CA GLY A 78 -6.41 1.70 17.01
C GLY A 78 -7.52 0.95 16.26
N GLN A 79 -7.69 1.17 14.95
CA GLN A 79 -8.57 0.34 14.13
C GLN A 79 -7.93 -1.02 13.81
N SER A 80 -8.74 -2.09 13.80
CA SER A 80 -8.26 -3.42 13.43
C SER A 80 -7.91 -3.49 11.95
N LEU A 81 -6.66 -3.84 11.64
CA LEU A 81 -6.20 -4.08 10.27
C LEU A 81 -7.03 -5.19 9.60
N VAL A 82 -7.37 -6.25 10.34
CA VAL A 82 -8.15 -7.37 9.81
C VAL A 82 -9.53 -6.89 9.32
N GLN A 83 -10.22 -6.10 10.15
CA GLN A 83 -11.54 -5.56 9.78
C GLN A 83 -11.45 -4.58 8.60
N ALA A 84 -10.38 -3.78 8.54
CA ALA A 84 -10.18 -2.84 7.44
C ALA A 84 -9.86 -3.54 6.10
N LEU A 85 -9.23 -4.72 6.15
CA LEU A 85 -8.90 -5.52 4.97
C LEU A 85 -10.04 -6.42 4.51
N GLU A 86 -11.02 -6.74 5.36
CA GLU A 86 -12.15 -7.63 5.05
C GLU A 86 -12.91 -7.23 3.77
N PRO A 87 -13.24 -5.94 3.51
CA PRO A 87 -13.89 -5.52 2.27
C PRO A 87 -13.00 -5.69 1.03
N LEU A 88 -11.68 -5.81 1.22
CA LEU A 88 -10.69 -5.87 0.16
C LEU A 88 -10.28 -7.31 -0.19
N LEU A 89 -10.80 -8.34 0.50
CA LEU A 89 -10.45 -9.74 0.28
C LEU A 89 -10.73 -10.25 -1.15
N ARG A 90 -11.62 -9.59 -1.88
CA ARG A 90 -11.91 -9.91 -3.30
C ARG A 90 -10.90 -9.30 -4.28
N LYS A 91 -10.02 -8.41 -3.81
CA LYS A 91 -8.95 -7.83 -4.63
C LYS A 91 -7.82 -8.85 -4.73
N ARG A 92 -7.28 -9.01 -5.93
CA ARG A 92 -6.09 -9.85 -6.14
C ARG A 92 -4.87 -9.26 -5.43
N VAL A 93 -4.76 -7.94 -5.39
CA VAL A 93 -3.65 -7.23 -4.76
C VAL A 93 -4.17 -6.15 -3.80
N VAL A 94 -3.62 -6.11 -2.60
CA VAL A 94 -3.78 -4.99 -1.67
C VAL A 94 -2.41 -4.45 -1.32
N LEU A 95 -2.14 -3.18 -1.64
CA LEU A 95 -0.88 -2.52 -1.32
C LEU A 95 -1.06 -1.62 -0.10
N ILE A 96 -0.23 -1.81 0.92
CA ILE A 96 -0.27 -1.06 2.18
C ILE A 96 0.93 -0.11 2.25
N ASP A 97 0.66 1.19 2.37
CA ASP A 97 1.66 2.21 2.73
C ASP A 97 1.69 2.33 4.26
N THR A 98 2.87 2.17 4.86
CA THR A 98 3.06 2.35 6.31
C THR A 98 3.79 3.66 6.60
N ALA A 99 3.59 4.18 7.81
CA ALA A 99 4.47 5.22 8.35
C ALA A 99 5.94 4.77 8.28
N GLY A 100 6.85 5.75 8.22
CA GLY A 100 8.27 5.46 8.37
C GLY A 100 8.58 5.02 9.79
N LEU A 101 9.19 3.85 9.93
CA LEU A 101 9.73 3.41 11.22
C LEU A 101 10.81 4.41 11.65
N GLN A 102 10.71 4.93 12.87
CA GLN A 102 11.81 5.69 13.48
C GLN A 102 12.87 4.70 13.95
N ALA A 103 14.16 5.07 13.88
CA ALA A 103 15.26 4.19 14.30
C ALA A 103 15.19 3.78 15.78
N SER A 104 14.37 4.49 16.57
CA SER A 104 14.12 4.25 17.99
C SER A 104 12.86 3.45 18.30
N ASP A 105 12.03 3.11 17.31
CA ASP A 105 10.87 2.25 17.56
C ASP A 105 11.35 0.81 17.81
N PRO A 106 11.04 0.21 18.97
CA PRO A 106 11.37 -1.19 19.21
C PRO A 106 10.55 -2.06 18.25
N ALA A 107 11.25 -2.98 17.60
CA ALA A 107 10.68 -3.98 16.68
C ALA A 107 9.71 -4.93 17.38
#